data_AF-I3L2Z7-F1
#
_entry.id   AF-I3L2Z7-F1
#
_cell.length_a   1.000
_cell.length_b   1.000
_cell.length_c   1.000
_cell.angle_alpha   90.00
_cell.angle_beta   90.00
_cell.angle_gamma   90.00
#
_symmetry.space_group_name_H-M   'P 1'
#
loop_
_entity.id
_entity.type
_entity.pdbx_description
1 polymer ?
#
loop_
_entity_poly.entity_id
_entity_poly.type
_entity_poly.pdbx_seq_one_letter_code
_entity_poly.pdbx_strand_id
1 'polypeptide(L)'
;MPHLMERMVGSGLLWLALVSCILTQASAVQRGYGNPIEASSYGLDLDCGAPGTPEAHVCFDPCQNYTLLDEPFRSTENSAGSQGCDKNMSGWYRFVGEGGVRMSETCVQVHRCQTDAPMWLNGTHPAL
;
A
#
# COMPACT_ATOMS: atom_id res chain seq x y z
N MET A 1 -7.71 41.58 34.12
CA MET A 1 -7.99 40.14 33.95
C MET A 1 -9.42 39.88 34.42
N PRO A 2 -10.16 38.89 33.88
CA PRO A 2 -10.25 38.46 32.47
C PRO A 2 -11.75 38.54 32.02
N HIS A 3 -12.28 37.96 30.94
CA HIS A 3 -11.71 37.24 29.79
C HIS A 3 -12.56 37.56 28.53
N LEU A 4 -11.95 37.59 27.35
CA LEU A 4 -12.59 37.56 26.03
C LEU A 4 -12.70 36.09 25.57
N MET A 5 -13.84 35.64 25.05
CA MET A 5 -13.91 34.44 24.20
C MET A 5 -15.01 34.60 23.14
N GLU A 6 -14.62 35.03 21.95
CA GLU A 6 -15.46 34.86 20.75
C GLU A 6 -15.57 33.38 20.38
N ARG A 7 -16.69 32.98 19.79
CA ARG A 7 -16.75 31.77 18.96
C ARG A 7 -17.06 32.20 17.53
N MET A 8 -16.00 32.26 16.72
CA MET A 8 -16.10 32.64 15.31
C MET A 8 -17.07 31.73 14.56
N VAL A 9 -17.81 32.36 13.66
CA VAL A 9 -18.50 31.74 12.52
C VAL A 9 -17.53 30.82 11.76
N GLY A 10 -18.07 29.74 11.19
CA GLY A 10 -17.29 28.73 10.46
C GLY A 10 -16.83 29.18 9.07
N SER A 11 -16.60 28.18 8.21
CA SER A 11 -15.99 28.30 6.87
C SER A 11 -14.46 28.48 6.89
N GLY A 12 -13.75 27.35 6.82
CA GLY A 12 -12.28 27.31 6.75
C GLY A 12 -11.68 25.90 6.67
N LEU A 13 -12.35 24.90 7.24
CA LEU A 13 -11.82 23.52 7.32
C LEU A 13 -12.26 22.59 6.17
N LEU A 14 -13.33 22.91 5.43
CA LEU A 14 -13.78 22.06 4.30
C LEU A 14 -12.84 22.11 3.08
N TRP A 15 -11.98 23.12 2.96
CA TRP A 15 -11.07 23.27 1.82
C TRP A 15 -9.73 22.51 1.96
N LEU A 16 -9.38 22.07 3.17
CA LEU A 16 -8.11 21.35 3.41
C LEU A 16 -8.22 19.84 3.14
N ALA A 17 -9.43 19.26 3.18
CA ALA A 17 -9.65 17.85 2.89
C ALA A 17 -9.34 17.46 1.42
N LEU A 18 -9.42 18.42 0.49
CA LEU A 18 -9.20 18.20 -0.95
C LEU A 18 -7.72 18.19 -1.38
N VAL A 19 -6.78 18.59 -0.49
CA VAL A 19 -5.37 18.79 -0.88
C VAL A 19 -4.48 17.56 -0.57
N SER A 20 -5.00 16.53 0.11
CA SER A 20 -4.21 15.38 0.58
C SER A 20 -3.51 14.58 -0.53
N CYS A 21 -4.02 14.60 -1.77
CA CYS A 21 -3.39 13.93 -2.91
C CYS A 21 -2.44 14.83 -3.73
N ILE A 22 -2.30 16.12 -3.40
CA ILE A 22 -1.47 17.07 -4.17
C ILE A 22 -0.16 17.40 -3.43
N LEU A 23 -0.14 17.35 -2.09
CA LEU A 23 1.01 17.78 -1.28
C LEU A 23 1.90 16.66 -0.73
N THR A 24 1.56 15.39 -0.92
CA THR A 24 2.30 14.23 -0.40
C THR A 24 3.34 13.66 -1.37
N GLN A 25 4.10 14.54 -2.05
CA GLN A 25 5.38 14.13 -2.67
C GLN A 25 6.49 14.03 -1.60
N ALA A 26 6.33 13.07 -0.68
CA ALA A 26 7.31 12.78 0.36
C ALA A 26 7.48 11.27 0.54
N SER A 27 8.48 10.72 -0.16
CA SER A 27 9.26 9.56 0.28
C SER A 27 8.54 8.21 0.45
N ALA A 28 7.99 7.68 -0.65
CA ALA A 28 7.93 6.23 -0.89
C ALA A 28 8.93 5.78 -1.97
N VAL A 29 10.16 6.31 -1.93
CA VAL A 29 11.28 5.69 -2.65
C VAL A 29 11.61 4.39 -1.93
N GLN A 30 11.10 3.26 -2.43
CA GLN A 30 11.65 1.96 -2.06
C GLN A 30 13.13 1.97 -2.44
N ARG A 31 13.99 2.08 -1.42
CA ARG A 31 15.43 2.12 -1.60
C ARG A 31 15.89 0.71 -1.97
N GLY A 32 15.86 0.41 -3.26
CA GLY A 32 16.15 -0.91 -3.81
C GLY A 32 17.50 -1.42 -3.31
N TYR A 33 17.47 -2.37 -2.38
CA TYR A 33 18.65 -2.94 -1.75
C TYR A 33 19.18 -4.10 -2.59
N GLY A 34 19.44 -3.82 -3.87
CA GLY A 34 20.01 -4.78 -4.81
C GLY A 34 21.52 -4.94 -4.58
N ASN A 35 21.91 -5.97 -3.84
CA ASN A 35 23.27 -6.53 -3.93
C ASN A 35 23.23 -7.70 -4.92
N PRO A 36 23.81 -7.60 -6.12
CA PRO A 36 23.74 -8.66 -7.12
C PRO A 36 24.73 -9.77 -6.78
N ILE A 37 24.22 -10.90 -6.26
CA ILE A 37 24.94 -12.18 -6.28
C ILE A 37 24.20 -13.08 -7.28
N GLU A 38 24.76 -13.16 -8.48
CA GLU A 38 24.45 -14.08 -9.59
C GLU A 38 23.04 -14.70 -9.63
N ALA A 39 22.06 -13.91 -10.10
CA ALA A 39 20.84 -14.49 -10.65
C ALA A 39 21.18 -15.26 -11.95
N SER A 40 20.94 -16.57 -11.94
CA SER A 40 21.29 -17.48 -13.05
C SER A 40 20.59 -17.10 -14.37
N SER A 41 21.24 -17.43 -15.48
CA SER A 41 20.99 -16.96 -16.85
C SER A 41 19.65 -17.35 -17.51
N TYR A 42 18.62 -17.69 -16.73
CA TYR A 42 17.32 -18.16 -17.23
C TYR A 42 16.11 -17.49 -16.54
N GLY A 43 16.18 -16.18 -16.31
CA GLY A 43 15.02 -15.27 -16.40
C GLY A 43 13.75 -15.58 -15.58
N LEU A 44 13.84 -16.27 -14.44
CA LEU A 44 12.74 -16.44 -13.50
C LEU A 44 13.01 -15.58 -12.27
N ASP A 45 12.11 -14.63 -12.00
CA ASP A 45 12.14 -13.75 -10.83
C ASP A 45 11.61 -14.51 -9.61
N LEU A 46 12.44 -15.40 -9.07
CA LEU A 46 12.11 -16.25 -7.93
C LEU A 46 12.42 -15.51 -6.62
N ASP A 47 11.49 -15.58 -5.67
CA ASP A 47 11.73 -15.14 -4.29
C ASP A 47 12.40 -16.29 -3.52
N CYS A 48 13.44 -15.98 -2.74
CA CYS A 48 14.29 -16.95 -2.05
C CYS A 48 14.45 -16.57 -0.56
N GLY A 49 14.66 -17.57 0.29
CA GLY A 49 14.92 -17.33 1.71
C GLY A 49 16.15 -16.43 1.98
N ALA A 50 16.16 -15.77 3.13
CA ALA A 50 17.21 -14.81 3.47
C ALA A 50 18.60 -15.49 3.62
N PRO A 51 19.69 -14.85 3.15
CA PRO A 51 21.03 -15.42 3.27
C PRO A 51 21.40 -15.76 4.72
N GLY A 52 21.87 -16.99 4.94
CA GLY A 52 22.28 -17.48 6.26
C GLY A 52 21.16 -18.11 7.10
N THR A 53 19.92 -18.18 6.60
CA THR A 53 18.87 -19.01 7.21
C THR A 53 18.80 -20.40 6.55
N PRO A 54 18.17 -21.41 7.18
CA PRO A 54 17.98 -22.74 6.56
C PRO A 54 17.23 -22.69 5.21
N GLU A 55 16.42 -21.65 5.00
CA GLU A 55 15.58 -21.45 3.83
C GLU A 55 16.31 -20.73 2.67
N ALA A 56 17.58 -20.33 2.83
CA ALA A 56 18.34 -19.56 1.83
C ALA A 56 18.45 -20.22 0.43
N HIS A 57 18.21 -21.52 0.34
CA HIS A 57 18.20 -22.30 -0.91
C HIS A 57 16.79 -22.71 -1.36
N VAL A 58 15.76 -22.31 -0.62
CA VAL A 58 14.36 -22.53 -0.97
C VAL A 58 13.88 -21.28 -1.70
N CYS A 59 13.63 -21.44 -3.00
CA CYS A 59 13.10 -20.40 -3.86
C CYS A 59 11.76 -20.82 -4.46
N PHE A 60 10.87 -19.87 -4.71
CA PHE A 60 9.57 -20.11 -5.34
C PHE A 60 9.19 -18.96 -6.28
N ASP A 61 8.30 -19.25 -7.24
CA ASP A 61 7.70 -18.23 -8.10
C ASP A 61 6.52 -17.58 -7.33
N PRO A 62 6.57 -16.27 -7.00
CA PRO A 62 5.46 -15.58 -6.34
C PRO A 62 4.20 -15.50 -7.23
N CYS A 63 4.32 -15.74 -8.53
CA CYS A 63 3.17 -15.88 -9.44
C CYS A 63 2.48 -17.26 -9.33
N GLN A 64 3.08 -18.25 -8.65
CA GLN A 64 2.45 -19.54 -8.32
C GLN A 64 2.12 -19.70 -6.84
N ASN A 65 2.88 -19.06 -5.95
CA ASN A 65 2.72 -19.19 -4.50
C ASN A 65 2.39 -17.84 -3.85
N TYR A 66 1.10 -17.57 -3.69
CA TYR A 66 0.54 -16.35 -3.12
C TYR A 66 -0.76 -16.64 -2.36
N THR A 67 -1.12 -15.77 -1.44
CA THR A 67 -2.44 -15.76 -0.78
C THR A 67 -3.39 -14.80 -1.49
N LEU A 68 -4.66 -15.16 -1.62
CA LEU A 68 -5.68 -14.26 -2.15
C LEU A 68 -6.08 -13.20 -1.13
N LEU A 69 -6.14 -11.94 -1.56
CA LEU A 69 -6.80 -10.85 -0.86
C LEU A 69 -8.16 -10.62 -1.50
N ASP A 70 -9.18 -11.25 -0.93
CA ASP A 70 -10.59 -11.18 -1.37
C ASP A 70 -11.46 -10.52 -0.30
N GLU A 71 -10.97 -9.42 0.29
CA GLU A 71 -11.67 -8.69 1.34
C GLU A 71 -12.32 -7.41 0.79
N PRO A 72 -13.67 -7.34 0.68
CA PRO A 72 -14.37 -6.16 0.12
C PRO A 72 -14.06 -4.84 0.83
N PHE A 73 -13.62 -4.89 2.09
CA PHE A 73 -13.23 -3.71 2.86
C PHE A 73 -11.96 -3.01 2.34
N ARG A 74 -11.13 -3.69 1.52
CA ARG A 74 -9.93 -3.11 0.89
C ARG A 74 -10.26 -2.19 -0.30
N SER A 75 -11.52 -2.12 -0.72
CA SER A 75 -11.97 -1.25 -1.83
C SER A 75 -11.66 0.23 -1.59
N THR A 76 -11.29 0.96 -2.65
CA THR A 76 -11.11 2.43 -2.63
C THR A 76 -12.39 3.18 -2.29
N GLU A 77 -13.56 2.55 -2.50
CA GLU A 77 -14.87 3.10 -2.15
C GLU A 77 -15.25 2.85 -0.69
N ASN A 78 -14.55 1.93 0.00
CA ASN A 78 -14.81 1.68 1.41
C ASN A 78 -14.32 2.86 2.26
N SER A 79 -15.24 3.52 2.95
CA SER A 79 -14.99 4.66 3.85
C SER A 79 -15.36 4.35 5.31
N ALA A 80 -15.40 3.08 5.70
CA ALA A 80 -15.72 2.67 7.06
C ALA A 80 -14.59 3.07 8.04
N GLY A 81 -14.96 3.70 9.16
CA GLY A 81 -13.99 4.28 10.10
C GLY A 81 -13.24 3.30 11.01
N SER A 82 -13.54 2.00 10.96
CA SER A 82 -12.81 0.97 11.71
C SER A 82 -11.63 0.46 10.89
N GLN A 83 -10.39 0.87 11.19
CA GLN A 83 -9.23 0.44 10.40
C GLN A 83 -8.93 -1.06 10.54
N GLY A 84 -8.49 -1.69 9.45
CA GLY A 84 -7.84 -2.99 9.41
C GLY A 84 -6.31 -2.80 9.50
N CYS A 85 -5.63 -3.70 10.20
CA CYS A 85 -4.17 -3.65 10.37
C CYS A 85 -3.53 -4.94 9.82
N ASP A 86 -2.83 -4.83 8.70
CA ASP A 86 -2.10 -5.95 8.06
C ASP A 86 -0.81 -6.36 8.82
N LYS A 87 -0.69 -5.99 10.10
CA LYS A 87 0.50 -6.18 10.96
C LYS A 87 0.98 -7.62 11.14
N ASN A 88 0.13 -8.59 10.83
CA ASN A 88 0.39 -10.03 10.95
C ASN A 88 0.45 -10.72 9.57
N MET A 89 0.50 -9.96 8.48
CA MET A 89 0.59 -10.48 7.11
C MET A 89 2.05 -10.61 6.68
N SER A 90 2.36 -11.68 5.95
CA SER A 90 3.70 -11.98 5.46
C SER A 90 3.65 -12.90 4.24
N GLY A 91 4.55 -12.66 3.28
CA GLY A 91 4.57 -13.36 2.00
C GLY A 91 3.85 -12.60 0.88
N TRP A 92 3.58 -13.31 -0.21
CA TRP A 92 3.03 -12.73 -1.44
C TRP A 92 1.50 -12.79 -1.47
N TYR A 93 0.90 -11.74 -2.01
CA TYR A 93 -0.54 -11.50 -1.98
C TYR A 93 -1.07 -11.07 -3.35
N ARG A 94 -2.26 -11.54 -3.70
CA ARG A 94 -2.95 -11.19 -4.95
C ARG A 94 -4.35 -10.66 -4.68
N PHE A 95 -4.57 -9.39 -5.03
CA PHE A 95 -5.88 -8.73 -5.00
C PHE A 95 -6.88 -9.39 -5.95
N VAL A 96 -8.06 -9.71 -5.45
CA VAL A 96 -9.21 -10.23 -6.19
C VAL A 96 -10.53 -9.68 -5.63
N GLY A 97 -11.62 -9.86 -6.37
CA GLY A 97 -12.97 -9.58 -5.89
C GLY A 97 -13.30 -8.09 -5.68
N GLU A 98 -14.24 -7.82 -4.78
CA GLU A 98 -14.83 -6.49 -4.56
C GLU A 98 -13.88 -5.51 -3.85
N GLY A 99 -12.82 -6.01 -3.20
CA GLY A 99 -11.75 -5.20 -2.64
C GLY A 99 -10.88 -4.52 -3.71
N GLY A 100 -11.03 -4.92 -4.97
CA GLY A 100 -10.20 -4.53 -6.10
C GLY A 100 -9.34 -5.69 -6.59
N VAL A 101 -8.92 -5.65 -7.86
CA VAL A 101 -8.12 -6.72 -8.50
C VAL A 101 -6.65 -6.34 -8.72
N ARG A 102 -6.26 -5.15 -8.25
CA ARG A 102 -4.90 -4.58 -8.31
C ARG A 102 -4.81 -3.37 -7.37
N MET A 103 -3.60 -2.91 -7.06
CA MET A 103 -3.40 -1.65 -6.34
C MET A 103 -3.81 -0.45 -7.21
N SER A 104 -4.21 0.67 -6.62
CA SER A 104 -4.50 1.88 -7.39
C SER A 104 -3.22 2.44 -8.04
N GLU A 105 -3.31 2.95 -9.28
CA GLU A 105 -2.24 3.75 -9.93
C GLU A 105 -2.32 5.24 -9.59
N THR A 106 -3.41 5.65 -8.94
CA THR A 106 -3.69 7.04 -8.55
C THR A 106 -3.83 7.16 -7.04
N CYS A 107 -3.51 8.34 -6.51
CA CYS A 107 -3.65 8.62 -5.08
C CYS A 107 -5.06 8.33 -4.57
N VAL A 108 -5.14 7.53 -3.51
CA VAL A 108 -6.38 7.18 -2.81
C VAL A 108 -6.53 8.11 -1.62
N GLN A 109 -7.73 8.66 -1.41
CA GLN A 109 -8.01 9.58 -0.31
C GLN A 109 -7.81 8.89 1.06
N VAL A 110 -7.30 9.62 2.05
CA VAL A 110 -7.16 9.14 3.44
C VAL A 110 -8.48 8.59 4.00
N HIS A 111 -8.39 7.62 4.91
CA HIS A 111 -9.53 6.86 5.43
C HIS A 111 -10.34 6.19 4.31
N ARG A 112 -9.65 5.39 3.49
CA ARG A 112 -10.21 4.46 2.49
C ARG A 112 -9.52 3.11 2.57
N CYS A 113 -10.03 2.09 1.87
CA CYS A 113 -9.45 0.75 1.87
C CYS A 113 -9.30 0.15 3.29
N GLN A 114 -10.15 0.60 4.22
CA GLN A 114 -10.04 0.31 5.66
C GLN A 114 -8.70 0.72 6.33
N THR A 115 -8.01 1.75 5.84
CA THR A 115 -6.75 2.24 6.45
C THR A 115 -6.69 3.77 6.51
N ASP A 116 -5.97 4.31 7.51
CA ASP A 116 -5.71 5.75 7.64
C ASP A 116 -4.76 6.28 6.56
N ALA A 117 -3.83 5.46 6.11
CA ALA A 117 -2.86 5.77 5.07
C ALA A 117 -2.93 4.75 3.93
N PRO A 118 -3.87 4.92 2.98
CA PRO A 118 -3.93 4.11 1.76
C PRO A 118 -2.65 4.23 0.94
N MET A 119 -2.27 3.14 0.27
CA MET A 119 -1.12 3.10 -0.64
C MET A 119 -1.58 2.98 -2.10
N TRP A 120 -0.75 3.47 -3.01
CA TRP A 120 -0.95 3.41 -4.45
C TRP A 120 0.41 3.26 -5.15
N LEU A 121 0.40 2.76 -6.39
CA LEU A 121 1.58 2.73 -7.25
C LEU A 121 1.82 4.12 -7.84
N ASN A 122 3.07 4.59 -7.82
CA ASN A 122 3.48 5.81 -8.51
C ASN A 122 3.87 5.50 -9.95
N GLY A 123 2.87 5.21 -10.78
CA GLY A 123 3.04 4.82 -12.19
C GLY A 123 2.02 3.78 -12.64
N THR A 124 2.11 3.40 -13.91
CA THR A 124 1.26 2.35 -14.50
C THR A 124 1.73 0.96 -14.10
N HIS A 125 0.82 -0.01 -14.00
CA HIS A 125 1.20 -1.42 -13.91
C HIS A 125 2.04 -1.85 -15.13
N PRO A 126 2.94 -2.83 -14.97
CA PRO A 126 3.60 -3.47 -16.11
C PRO A 126 2.58 -3.99 -17.12
N ALA A 127 2.83 -3.74 -18.41
CA ALA A 127 2.14 -4.42 -19.49
C ALA A 127 2.73 -5.83 -19.71
N LEU A 128 1.92 -6.72 -20.28
CA LEU A 128 2.34 -8.03 -20.81
C LEU A 128 2.83 -7.88 -22.25
#